data_AF-A0A7V9SZ53-F1
#
_entry.id   AF-A0A7V9SZ53-F1
#
_cell.length_a   1.000
_cell.length_b   1.000
_cell.length_c   1.000
_cell.angle_alpha   90.00
_cell.angle_beta   90.00
_cell.angle_gamma   90.00
#
_symmetry.space_group_name_H-M   'P 1'
#
loop_
_entity.id
_entity.type
_entity.pdbx_description
1 polymer ?
#
loop_
_entity_poly.entity_id
_entity_poly.type
_entity_poly.pdbx_seq_one_letter_code
_entity_poly.pdbx_strand_id
1 'polypeptide(L)' 'MTIEPDPYLDCIDCGGRAALTSYPPEMGWEEGDVAVYRCRDCHDRWDVVVGDPED' A
#
# COMPACT_ATOMS: atom_id res chain seq x y z
N MET A 1 5.90 16.25 -5.47
CA MET A 1 6.30 15.15 -6.39
C MET A 1 5.20 14.11 -6.26
N THR A 2 4.66 13.61 -7.36
CA THR A 2 3.67 12.52 -7.31
C THR A 2 4.41 11.21 -7.01
N ILE A 3 3.98 10.48 -5.98
CA ILE A 3 4.61 9.22 -5.54
C ILE A 3 3.64 8.10 -5.87
N GLU A 4 4.01 7.20 -6.78
CA GLU A 4 3.15 6.04 -7.06
C GLU A 4 3.50 4.90 -6.11
N PRO A 5 2.57 4.43 -5.26
CA PRO A 5 2.82 3.29 -4.39
C PRO A 5 2.93 2.00 -5.22
N ASP A 6 3.82 1.10 -4.82
CA ASP A 6 3.95 -0.20 -5.46
C ASP A 6 2.61 -0.94 -5.43
N PRO A 7 2.15 -1.55 -6.54
CA PRO A 7 0.87 -2.24 -6.56
C PRO A 7 0.84 -3.51 -5.70
N TYR A 8 2.01 -3.95 -5.21
CA TYR A 8 2.15 -5.13 -4.35
C TYR A 8 3.19 -4.91 -3.26
N LEU A 9 2.96 -5.55 -2.11
CA LEU A 9 3.92 -5.68 -1.03
C LEU A 9 3.92 -7.09 -0.45
N ASP A 10 4.99 -7.43 0.27
CA ASP A 10 5.06 -8.66 1.05
C ASP A 10 4.29 -8.48 2.37
N CYS A 11 3.31 -9.35 2.62
CA CYS A 11 2.47 -9.28 3.79
C CYS A 11 3.30 -9.54 5.06
N ILE A 12 3.30 -8.59 5.99
CA ILE A 12 4.12 -8.65 7.21
C ILE A 12 3.75 -9.85 8.10
N ASP A 13 2.46 -10.22 8.17
CA ASP A 13 2.01 -11.33 9.01
C ASP A 13 2.30 -12.73 8.45
N CYS A 14 2.29 -12.91 7.11
CA CYS A 14 2.32 -14.25 6.52
C CYS A 14 3.36 -14.44 5.40
N GLY A 15 4.07 -13.39 5.01
CA GLY A 15 5.01 -13.38 3.87
C GLY A 15 4.36 -13.62 2.50
N GLY A 16 3.02 -13.63 2.43
CA GLY A 16 2.25 -13.78 1.20
C GLY A 16 2.18 -12.47 0.42
N ARG A 17 1.55 -12.48 -0.76
CA ARG A 17 1.48 -11.27 -1.60
C ARG A 17 0.24 -10.45 -1.29
N ALA A 18 0.42 -9.20 -0.88
CA ALA A 18 -0.66 -8.23 -0.73
C ALA A 18 -0.74 -7.30 -1.93
N ALA A 19 -1.96 -7.02 -2.39
CA ALA A 19 -2.22 -6.16 -3.53
C ALA A 19 -2.87 -4.85 -3.09
N LEU A 20 -2.52 -3.74 -3.75
CA LEU A 20 -3.15 -2.45 -3.55
C LEU A 20 -4.64 -2.52 -3.92
N THR A 21 -5.50 -2.05 -3.03
CA THR A 21 -6.96 -2.07 -3.18
C THR A 21 -7.60 -0.69 -3.17
N SER A 22 -6.91 0.31 -2.63
CA SER A 22 -7.33 1.71 -2.71
C SER A 22 -7.11 2.26 -4.12
N TYR A 23 -8.07 3.04 -4.60
CA TYR A 23 -7.92 3.78 -5.84
C TYR A 23 -7.02 5.01 -5.64
N PRO A 24 -6.31 5.45 -6.69
CA PRO A 24 -5.57 6.71 -6.62
C PRO A 24 -6.50 7.89 -6.30
N PRO A 25 -6.06 8.87 -5.49
CA PRO A 25 -6.80 10.10 -5.25
C PRO A 25 -7.00 10.90 -6.55
N GLU A 26 -7.96 11.83 -6.54
CA GLU A 26 -8.29 12.66 -7.72
C GLU A 26 -7.08 13.48 -8.23
N MET A 27 -6.21 13.93 -7.33
CA MET A 27 -5.00 14.68 -7.67
C MET A 27 -3.76 13.79 -7.79
N GLY A 28 -3.93 12.47 -7.80
CA GLY A 28 -2.85 11.50 -7.67
C GLY A 28 -2.40 11.32 -6.24
N TRP A 29 -1.43 10.44 -6.05
CA TRP A 29 -0.85 10.11 -4.75
C TRP A 29 0.18 11.14 -4.30
N GLU A 30 0.10 11.55 -3.05
CA GLU A 30 1.04 12.45 -2.38
C GLU A 30 1.71 11.76 -1.17
N GLU A 31 2.86 12.29 -0.76
CA GLU A 31 3.54 11.83 0.46
C GLU A 31 2.63 12.03 1.67
N GLY A 32 2.51 11.00 2.51
CA GLY A 32 1.61 10.99 3.66
C GLY A 32 0.20 10.46 3.37
N ASP A 33 -0.17 10.22 2.12
CA ASP A 33 -1.42 9.52 1.80
C ASP A 33 -1.41 8.08 2.31
N VAL A 34 -2.58 7.49 2.50
CA VAL A 34 -2.72 6.10 2.96
C VAL A 34 -3.15 5.19 1.80
N ALA A 35 -2.25 4.28 1.43
CA ALA A 35 -2.51 3.20 0.49
C ALA A 35 -2.98 1.95 1.24
N VAL A 36 -4.09 1.35 0.79
CA VAL A 36 -4.69 0.19 1.45
C VAL A 36 -4.41 -1.07 0.66
N TYR A 37 -3.74 -2.03 1.28
CA TYR A 37 -3.39 -3.32 0.69
C TYR A 37 -4.19 -4.45 1.32
N ARG A 38 -4.39 -5.53 0.56
CA ARG A 38 -4.98 -6.76 1.07
C ARG A 38 -4.20 -7.99 0.65
N CYS A 39 -3.84 -8.82 1.62
CA CYS A 39 -3.13 -10.08 1.40
C CYS A 39 -4.03 -11.10 0.71
N ARG A 40 -3.52 -11.80 -0.30
CA ARG A 40 -4.25 -12.89 -0.96
C ARG A 40 -4.34 -14.15 -0.11
N ASP A 41 -3.38 -14.38 0.78
CA ASP A 41 -3.23 -15.64 1.51
C ASP A 41 -3.93 -15.60 2.88
N CYS A 42 -3.60 -14.61 3.73
CA CYS A 42 -4.22 -14.47 5.06
C CYS A 42 -5.45 -13.55 5.08
N HIS A 43 -5.71 -12.83 3.98
CA HIS A 43 -6.81 -11.86 3.84
C HIS A 43 -6.73 -10.62 4.74
N ASP A 44 -5.64 -10.44 5.49
CA ASP A 44 -5.38 -9.24 6.27
C ASP A 44 -5.27 -7.98 5.40
N ARG A 45 -5.62 -6.86 6.02
CA ARG A 45 -5.58 -5.53 5.45
C ARG A 45 -4.39 -4.77 6.06
N TRP A 46 -3.70 -4.01 5.23
CA TRP A 46 -2.61 -3.14 5.63
C TRP A 46 -2.87 -1.71 5.17
N ASP A 47 -2.65 -0.75 6.05
CA ASP A 47 -2.73 0.68 5.79
C ASP A 47 -1.30 1.23 5.79
N VAL A 48 -0.79 1.57 4.62
CA VAL A 48 0.62 1.96 4.41
C VAL A 48 0.69 3.43 4.01
N VAL A 49 1.56 4.18 4.66
CA VAL A 49 1.78 5.60 4.35
C VAL A 49 2.66 5.71 3.10
N VAL A 50 2.19 6.43 2.09
CA VAL A 50 2.92 6.63 0.82
C VAL A 50 4.10 7.56 1.05
N GLY A 51 5.29 7.13 0.61
CA GLY A 51 6.50 7.96 0.67
C GLY A 51 7.12 8.07 2.06
N ASP A 52 6.70 7.25 3.04
CA ASP A 52 7.35 7.23 4.35
C ASP A 52 8.80 6.72 4.20
N PRO A 53 9.82 7.55 4.52
CA PRO A 53 11.22 7.23 4.27
C PRO A 53 11.84 6.32 5.34
N GLU A 54 11.07 5.85 6.32
CA GLU A 54 11.56 5.04 7.44
C GLU A 54 11.33 3.52 7.29
N ASP A 55 10.93 3.02 6.11
CA ASP A 55 10.95 1.58 5.78
C ASP A 55 12.38 1.07 5.45
#